data_AF-A0A960JG12-F1
#
_entry.id   AF-A0A960JG12-F1
#
_cell.length_a   1.000
_cell.length_b   1.000
_cell.length_c   1.000
_cell.angle_alpha   90.00
_cell.angle_beta   90.00
_cell.angle_gamma   90.00
#
_symmetry.space_group_name_H-M   'P 1'
#
loop_
_entity.id
_entity.type
_entity.pdbx_description
1 polymer ?
#
loop_
_entity_poly.entity_id
_entity_poly.type
_entity_poly.pdbx_seq_one_letter_code
_entity_poly.pdbx_strand_id
1 'polypeptide(L)'
;MENEKSALGLDGNITALIGYIIWIVALVLIFIEKDNKFVRFHAFQSVFFGLAMMVVIVVLSIFTGILSAVSGTLAGLFSLVFLLVWLGAIVGLIYLCIKAFQGQMAKLPIIGNIAENMANK
;
A
#
# COMPACT_ATOMS: atom_id res chain seq x y z
N MET A 1 -16.28 -10.45 -8.95
CA MET A 1 -16.11 -10.75 -10.38
C MET A 1 -14.84 -10.05 -10.81
N GLU A 2 -13.73 -10.79 -10.87
CA GLU A 2 -12.40 -10.24 -11.22
C GLU A 2 -12.36 -9.65 -12.65
N ASN A 3 -13.18 -10.21 -13.54
CA ASN A 3 -13.30 -9.84 -14.95
C ASN A 3 -14.38 -8.79 -15.23
N GLU A 4 -14.97 -8.18 -14.20
CA GLU A 4 -15.83 -7.02 -14.44
C GLU A 4 -14.97 -5.80 -14.74
N LYS A 5 -15.42 -5.01 -15.72
CA LYS A 5 -14.81 -3.74 -16.03
C LYS A 5 -14.89 -2.81 -14.83
N SER A 6 -13.81 -2.08 -14.58
CA SER A 6 -13.77 -1.02 -13.58
C SER A 6 -14.41 0.27 -14.12
N ALA A 7 -14.56 1.27 -13.25
CA ALA A 7 -14.93 2.62 -13.64
C ALA A 7 -13.98 3.26 -14.67
N LEU A 8 -12.76 2.74 -14.83
CA LEU A 8 -11.81 3.17 -15.85
C LEU A 8 -11.96 2.43 -17.20
N GLY A 9 -12.92 1.49 -17.32
CA GLY A 9 -13.12 0.65 -18.50
C GLY A 9 -12.05 -0.45 -18.69
N LEU A 10 -11.12 -0.58 -17.75
CA LEU A 10 -10.09 -1.62 -17.71
C LEU A 10 -10.59 -2.85 -16.94
N ASP A 11 -9.91 -3.98 -17.09
CA ASP A 11 -10.20 -5.15 -16.26
C ASP A 11 -9.88 -4.86 -14.79
N GLY A 12 -10.63 -5.50 -13.87
CA GLY A 12 -10.53 -5.23 -12.45
C GLY A 12 -9.12 -5.50 -11.89
N ASN A 13 -8.49 -6.60 -12.30
CA ASN A 13 -7.12 -6.96 -11.92
C ASN A 13 -6.07 -5.93 -12.39
N ILE A 14 -6.18 -5.42 -13.63
CA ILE A 14 -5.31 -4.38 -14.16
C ILE A 14 -5.51 -3.06 -13.40
N THR A 15 -6.78 -2.71 -13.15
CA THR A 15 -7.12 -1.50 -12.40
C THR A 15 -6.57 -1.55 -10.97
N ALA A 16 -6.73 -2.68 -10.29
CA ALA A 16 -6.20 -2.92 -8.96
C ALA A 16 -4.67 -2.84 -8.92
N LEU A 17 -3.98 -3.44 -9.90
CA LEU A 17 -2.52 -3.35 -10.05
C LEU A 17 -2.06 -1.88 -10.20
N ILE A 18 -2.70 -1.12 -11.08
CA ILE A 18 -2.37 0.30 -11.29
C ILE A 18 -2.55 1.09 -10.01
N GLY A 19 -3.60 0.79 -9.23
CA GLY A 19 -3.83 1.40 -7.92
C GLY A 19 -2.68 1.21 -6.93
N TYR A 20 -1.96 0.08 -6.97
CA TYR A 20 -0.78 -0.12 -6.13
C TYR A 20 0.45 0.65 -6.61
N ILE A 21 0.66 0.74 -7.92
CA ILE A 21 1.82 1.42 -8.50
C ILE A 21 1.67 2.94 -8.39
N ILE A 22 0.47 3.43 -8.70
CA ILE A 22 0.14 4.85 -8.71
C ILE A 22 -0.86 5.10 -7.59
N TRP A 23 -0.34 5.39 -6.41
CA TRP A 23 -1.15 5.59 -5.19
C TRP A 23 -2.27 6.65 -5.37
N ILE A 24 -2.01 7.70 -6.15
CA ILE A 24 -3.02 8.72 -6.50
C ILE A 24 -4.19 8.11 -7.28
N VAL A 25 -3.94 7.14 -8.16
CA VAL A 25 -5.01 6.43 -8.89
C VAL A 25 -5.86 5.60 -7.91
N ALA A 26 -5.25 4.92 -6.93
CA ALA A 26 -6.03 4.24 -5.90
C ALA A 26 -6.92 5.19 -5.09
N LEU A 27 -6.44 6.39 -4.76
CA LEU A 27 -7.27 7.42 -4.11
C LEU A 27 -8.48 7.80 -4.98
N VAL A 28 -8.28 8.05 -6.27
CA VAL A 28 -9.38 8.37 -7.19
C VAL A 28 -10.36 7.21 -7.29
N LEU A 29 -9.87 5.97 -7.42
CA LEU A 29 -10.67 4.76 -7.52
C LEU A 29 -11.61 4.56 -6.32
N ILE A 30 -11.22 4.95 -5.11
CA ILE A 30 -12.13 4.91 -3.94
C ILE A 30 -13.43 5.69 -4.19
N PHE A 31 -13.36 6.80 -4.92
CA PHE A 31 -14.53 7.66 -5.16
C PHE A 31 -15.31 7.26 -6.40
N ILE A 32 -14.63 6.87 -7.48
CA ILE A 32 -15.28 6.60 -8.78
C ILE A 32 -15.76 5.14 -8.91
N GLU A 33 -15.10 4.19 -8.25
CA GLU A 33 -15.48 2.78 -8.31
C GLU A 33 -16.58 2.49 -7.30
N LYS A 34 -17.78 2.15 -7.80
CA LYS A 34 -18.98 1.89 -6.98
C LYS A 34 -19.33 0.41 -6.89
N ASP A 35 -19.25 -0.29 -8.01
CA ASP A 35 -19.80 -1.63 -8.15
C ASP A 35 -18.74 -2.73 -7.99
N ASN A 36 -17.52 -2.47 -8.48
CA ASN A 36 -16.46 -3.48 -8.46
C ASN A 36 -15.79 -3.55 -7.08
N LYS A 37 -16.35 -4.37 -6.18
CA LYS A 37 -15.81 -4.60 -4.82
C LYS A 37 -14.35 -5.04 -4.79
N PHE A 38 -13.88 -5.75 -5.81
CA PHE A 38 -12.50 -6.19 -5.90
C PHE A 38 -11.55 -5.00 -6.12
N VAL A 39 -11.87 -4.12 -7.07
CA VAL A 39 -11.11 -2.88 -7.30
C VAL A 39 -11.18 -1.97 -6.08
N ARG A 40 -12.35 -1.83 -5.45
CA ARG A 40 -12.51 -1.03 -4.22
C ARG A 40 -11.64 -1.55 -3.08
N PHE A 41 -11.61 -2.86 -2.85
CA PHE A 41 -10.75 -3.47 -1.83
C PHE A 41 -9.27 -3.13 -2.06
N HIS A 42 -8.77 -3.32 -3.28
CA HIS A 42 -7.37 -3.03 -3.60
C HIS A 42 -7.06 -1.53 -3.57
N ALA A 43 -8.00 -0.67 -3.96
CA ALA A 43 -7.88 0.77 -3.86
C ALA A 43 -7.72 1.21 -2.38
N PHE A 44 -8.61 0.77 -1.48
CA PHE A 44 -8.48 1.05 -0.05
C PHE A 44 -7.19 0.46 0.54
N GLN A 45 -6.86 -0.79 0.22
CA GLN A 45 -5.66 -1.45 0.74
C GLN A 45 -4.38 -0.75 0.26
N SER A 46 -4.32 -0.29 -1.00
CA SER A 46 -3.21 0.51 -1.52
C SER A 46 -3.10 1.85 -0.77
N VAL A 47 -4.23 2.54 -0.57
CA VAL A 47 -4.25 3.82 0.14
C VAL A 47 -3.73 3.69 1.56
N PHE A 48 -4.27 2.72 2.31
CA PHE A 48 -3.85 2.46 3.68
C PHE A 48 -2.42 1.92 3.80
N PHE A 49 -1.96 1.11 2.83
CA PHE A 49 -0.56 0.68 2.76
C PHE A 49 0.38 1.89 2.61
N GLY A 50 0.09 2.80 1.68
CA GLY A 50 0.86 4.03 1.51
C GLY A 50 0.86 4.91 2.76
N LEU A 51 -0.30 5.08 3.41
CA LEU A 51 -0.39 5.83 4.67
C LEU A 51 0.43 5.20 5.80
N ALA A 52 0.35 3.87 5.96
CA ALA A 52 1.14 3.15 6.95
C ALA A 52 2.65 3.33 6.70
N MET A 53 3.08 3.27 5.44
CA MET A 53 4.47 3.51 5.05
C MET A 53 4.92 4.94 5.34
N MET A 54 4.08 5.95 5.09
CA MET A 54 4.40 7.33 5.45
C MET A 54 4.60 7.49 6.95
N VAL A 55 3.73 6.91 7.79
CA VAL A 55 3.88 6.95 9.25
C VAL A 55 5.20 6.31 9.68
N VAL A 56 5.54 5.14 9.15
CA VAL A 56 6.78 4.43 9.46
C VAL A 56 8.01 5.27 9.06
N ILE A 57 8.01 5.88 7.88
CA ILE A 57 9.11 6.72 7.40
C ILE A 57 9.30 7.95 8.30
N VAL A 58 8.21 8.63 8.67
CA VAL A 58 8.27 9.81 9.55
C VAL A 58 8.85 9.43 10.92
N VAL A 59 8.37 8.34 11.52
CA VAL A 59 8.89 7.85 12.80
C VAL A 59 10.38 7.54 12.70
N LEU A 60 10.79 6.74 11.72
CA LEU A 60 12.21 6.39 11.56
C LEU A 60 13.10 7.60 11.29
N SER A 61 12.61 8.59 10.54
CA SER A 61 13.34 9.83 10.26
C SER A 61 13.57 10.65 11.52
N ILE A 62 12.56 10.78 12.38
CA ILE A 62 12.67 11.47 13.68
C ILE A 62 13.70 10.76 14.57
N PHE A 63 13.60 9.42 14.70
CA PHE A 63 14.55 8.64 15.50
C PHE A 63 15.98 8.77 14.99
N THR A 64 16.19 8.70 13.67
CA THR A 64 17.51 8.86 13.06
C THR A 64 18.08 10.26 13.31
N GLY A 65 17.26 11.31 13.20
CA GLY A 65 17.65 12.69 13.48
C GLY A 65 18.10 12.89 14.94
N ILE A 66 17.34 12.34 15.90
CA ILE A 66 17.70 12.37 17.32
C ILE A 66 19.01 11.61 17.56
N LEU A 67 19.16 10.41 17.01
CA LEU A 67 20.38 9.61 17.15
C LEU A 67 21.61 10.32 16.56
N SER A 68 21.44 11.02 15.43
CA SER A 68 22.52 11.76 14.79
C SER A 68 23.03 12.92 15.64
N ALA A 69 22.18 13.52 16.47
CA ALA A 69 22.59 14.57 17.41
C ALA A 69 23.41 14.02 18.59
N VAL A 70 23.29 12.73 18.89
CA VAL A 70 24.03 12.05 19.96
C VAL A 70 25.32 11.42 19.44
N SER A 71 25.24 10.67 18.34
CA SER A 71 26.37 9.99 17.70
C SER A 71 26.09 9.67 16.23
N GLY A 72 26.92 10.21 15.34
CA GLY A 72 26.84 9.91 13.91
C GLY A 72 27.05 8.43 13.57
N THR A 73 27.88 7.72 14.34
CA THR A 73 28.09 6.27 14.15
C THR A 73 26.83 5.47 14.48
N LEU A 74 26.13 5.85 15.56
CA LEU A 74 24.90 5.17 15.97
C LEU A 74 23.76 5.44 14.99
N ALA A 75 23.67 6.68 14.46
CA ALA A 75 22.75 7.01 13.37
C ALA A 75 23.06 6.22 12.08
N GLY A 76 24.35 6.07 11.74
CA GLY A 76 24.79 5.26 10.60
C GLY A 76 24.34 3.80 10.72
N LEU A 77 24.49 3.18 11.89
CA LEU A 77 24.00 1.82 12.13
C LEU A 77 22.47 1.73 12.05
N PHE A 78 21.76 2.73 12.61
CA PHE A 78 20.29 2.76 12.56
C PHE A 78 19.75 2.95 11.13
N SER A 79 20.50 3.60 10.24
CA SER A 79 20.14 3.73 8.82
C SER A 79 20.01 2.37 8.10
N LEU A 80 20.68 1.33 8.59
CA LEU A 80 20.51 -0.04 8.08
C LEU A 80 19.11 -0.59 8.41
N VAL A 81 18.55 -0.24 9.57
CA VAL A 81 17.17 -0.61 9.92
C VAL A 81 16.19 0.06 8.96
N PHE A 82 16.43 1.34 8.65
CA PHE A 82 15.63 2.07 7.66
C PHE A 82 15.64 1.38 6.29
N LEU A 83 16.83 0.96 5.83
CA LEU A 83 16.97 0.22 4.57
C LEU A 83 16.19 -1.10 4.60
N LEU A 84 16.28 -1.89 5.67
CA LEU A 84 15.57 -3.15 5.81
C LEU A 84 14.04 -2.97 5.78
N VAL A 85 13.53 -1.95 6.46
CA VAL A 85 12.11 -1.62 6.46
C VAL A 85 11.65 -1.22 5.07
N TRP A 86 12.43 -0.41 4.35
CA TRP A 86 12.11 0.01 2.99
C TRP A 86 12.11 -1.15 1.99
N LEU A 87 13.09 -2.06 2.10
CA LEU A 87 13.13 -3.28 1.29
C LEU A 87 11.93 -4.18 1.59
N GLY A 88 11.58 -4.37 2.86
CA GLY A 88 10.39 -5.13 3.26
C GLY A 88 9.10 -4.53 2.69
N ALA A 89 9.00 -3.20 2.65
CA ALA A 89 7.86 -2.50 2.06
C ALA A 89 7.76 -2.73 0.55
N ILE A 90 8.88 -2.69 -0.17
CA ILE A 90 8.89 -2.97 -1.61
C ILE A 90 8.50 -4.41 -1.89
N VAL A 91 9.05 -5.36 -1.15
CA VAL A 91 8.68 -6.77 -1.29
C VAL A 91 7.19 -6.96 -1.03
N GLY A 92 6.66 -6.32 0.03
CA GLY A 92 5.23 -6.32 0.33
C GLY A 92 4.39 -5.70 -0.79
N LEU A 93 4.81 -4.56 -1.35
CA LEU A 93 4.13 -3.89 -2.45
C LEU A 93 4.10 -4.78 -3.71
N ILE A 94 5.24 -5.36 -4.09
CA ILE A 94 5.35 -6.26 -5.23
C ILE A 94 4.44 -7.49 -5.02
N TYR A 95 4.45 -8.06 -3.82
CA TYR A 95 3.56 -9.17 -3.48
C TYR A 95 2.07 -8.79 -3.67
N LEU A 96 1.66 -7.61 -3.20
CA LEU A 96 0.29 -7.12 -3.39
C LEU A 96 -0.04 -6.87 -4.87
N CYS A 97 0.88 -6.31 -5.64
CA CYS A 97 0.73 -6.13 -7.09
C CYS A 97 0.51 -7.46 -7.81
N ILE A 98 1.33 -8.47 -7.51
CA ILE A 98 1.21 -9.81 -8.11
C ILE A 98 -0.15 -10.42 -7.75
N LYS A 99 -0.57 -10.31 -6.48
CA LYS A 99 -1.86 -10.84 -6.03
C LYS A 99 -3.03 -10.11 -6.67
N ALA A 100 -2.98 -8.79 -6.80
CA ALA A 100 -3.98 -8.01 -7.50
C ALA A 100 -4.08 -8.39 -8.99
N PHE A 101 -2.94 -8.59 -9.66
CA PHE A 101 -2.92 -9.02 -11.06
C PHE A 101 -3.48 -10.44 -11.25
N GLN A 102 -3.26 -11.33 -10.28
CA GLN A 102 -3.81 -12.69 -10.23
C GLN A 102 -5.27 -12.74 -9.73
N GLY A 103 -5.91 -11.61 -9.44
CA GLY A 103 -7.29 -11.60 -8.97
C GLY A 103 -7.52 -11.93 -7.51
N GLN A 104 -6.45 -12.03 -6.74
CA GLN A 104 -6.49 -12.49 -5.38
C GLN A 104 -6.54 -11.31 -4.41
N MET A 105 -7.58 -11.29 -3.57
CA MET A 105 -7.69 -10.34 -2.45
C MET A 105 -6.77 -10.76 -1.30
N ALA A 106 -5.47 -10.60 -1.49
CA ALA A 106 -4.48 -10.83 -0.43
C ALA A 106 -4.64 -9.77 0.66
N LYS A 107 -5.23 -10.15 1.79
CA LYS A 107 -5.48 -9.25 2.92
C LYS A 107 -4.25 -9.15 3.81
N LEU A 108 -3.79 -7.93 4.04
CA LEU A 108 -2.86 -7.66 5.13
C LEU A 108 -3.60 -7.75 6.49
N PRO A 109 -2.98 -8.26 7.58
CA PRO A 109 -3.69 -8.56 8.83
C PRO A 109 -4.47 -7.39 9.45
N ILE A 110 -3.92 -6.18 9.39
CA ILE A 110 -4.57 -4.97 9.91
C ILE A 110 -5.20 -4.19 8.76
N ILE A 111 -4.39 -3.85 7.76
CA ILE A 111 -4.77 -2.98 6.64
C ILE A 111 -5.85 -3.62 5.77
N GLY A 112 -5.77 -4.92 5.51
CA GLY A 112 -6.72 -5.66 4.67
C GLY A 112 -8.10 -5.78 5.29
N ASN A 113 -8.20 -5.97 6.61
CA ASN A 113 -9.48 -6.00 7.30
C ASN A 113 -10.19 -4.65 7.25
N ILE A 114 -9.44 -3.55 7.41
CA ILE A 114 -9.99 -2.19 7.26
C ILE A 114 -10.43 -1.95 5.82
N ALA A 115 -9.60 -2.33 4.84
CA ALA A 115 -9.90 -2.16 3.42
C ALA A 115 -11.15 -2.94 2.99
N GLU A 116 -11.33 -4.18 3.46
CA GLU A 116 -12.52 -4.99 3.18
C GLU A 116 -13.79 -4.37 3.76
N ASN A 117 -13.73 -3.90 5.01
CA ASN A 117 -14.86 -3.23 5.64
C ASN A 117 -15.27 -1.96 4.88
N MET A 118 -14.30 -1.21 4.34
CA MET A 118 -14.56 0.01 3.57
C MET A 118 -15.05 -0.30 2.15
N ALA A 119 -14.58 -1.38 1.53
CA ALA A 119 -15.02 -1.82 0.21
C ALA A 119 -16.44 -2.42 0.20
N ASN A 120 -16.91 -2.90 1.34
CA ASN A 120 -18.26 -3.45 1.50
C ASN A 120 -19.31 -2.43 1.93
N LYS A 121 -18.90 -1.22 2.31
CA LYS A 121 -19.80 -0.07 2.51
C LYS A 121 -20.17 0.56 1.18
#